data_AF-A0A9W6F2H7-F1
#
_entry.id   AF-A0A9W6F2H7-F1
#
_cell.length_a   1.000
_cell.length_b   1.000
_cell.length_c   1.000
_cell.angle_alpha   90.00
_cell.angle_beta   90.00
_cell.angle_gamma   90.00
#
_symmetry.space_group_name_H-M   'P 1'
#
loop_
_entity.id
_entity.type
_entity.pdbx_description
1 polymer ?
#
loop_
_entity_poly.entity_id
_entity_poly.type
_entity_poly.pdbx_seq_one_letter_code
_entity_poly.pdbx_strand_id
1 'polypeptide(L)'
;VYGSGTWVYGAEPWVYGSGPWVYGAAPWVYGAGLWVYGAGLWVYGSGPWVYGAGLWVYGAGLWVYGADTWVYGAGPWVYGSGPLVYGSGTWVYGAGPWVYGSGPLVYGSGTWVYGAEPWVYGSGPWFYGSGTWVYGAGPRVYGSGTWVYGAEPWVYGAGPWVYGAGPWVYGLGPWVYGAVP
;
A
#
# COMPACT_ATOMS: atom_id res chain seq x y z
N VAL A 1 -29.60 7.65 -3.66
CA VAL A 1 -30.10 6.29 -3.98
C VAL A 1 -29.88 5.38 -2.79
N TYR A 2 -30.94 4.66 -2.39
CA TYR A 2 -30.84 3.49 -1.51
C TYR A 2 -31.34 2.29 -2.31
N GLY A 3 -30.52 1.25 -2.43
CA GLY A 3 -30.88 0.07 -3.20
C GLY A 3 -30.42 -1.21 -2.50
N SER A 4 -31.32 -2.18 -2.41
CA SER A 4 -31.01 -3.57 -2.05
C SER A 4 -31.54 -4.49 -3.15
N GLY A 5 -30.63 -5.23 -3.80
CA GLY A 5 -31.00 -6.02 -4.97
C GLY A 5 -29.82 -6.77 -5.56
N THR A 6 -30.06 -7.57 -6.59
CA THR A 6 -28.98 -8.27 -7.31
C THR A 6 -27.99 -7.29 -7.95
N TRP A 7 -28.52 -6.17 -8.45
CA TRP A 7 -27.79 -5.05 -9.01
C TRP A 7 -28.27 -3.76 -8.38
N VAL A 8 -27.33 -2.93 -7.89
CA VAL A 8 -27.62 -1.59 -7.39
C VAL A 8 -26.81 -0.59 -8.19
N TYR A 9 -27.50 0.38 -8.81
CA TYR A 9 -26.90 1.49 -9.54
C TYR A 9 -27.34 2.80 -8.90
N GLY A 10 -26.42 3.76 -8.74
CA GLY A 10 -26.77 5.10 -8.29
C GLY A 10 -25.81 6.17 -8.79
N ALA A 11 -26.36 7.33 -9.15
CA ALA A 11 -25.60 8.52 -9.56
C ALA A 11 -26.07 9.80 -8.86
N GLU A 12 -26.80 9.64 -7.74
CA GLU A 12 -27.30 10.74 -6.91
C GLU A 12 -26.24 11.13 -5.87
N PRO A 13 -26.28 12.34 -5.28
CA PRO A 13 -25.27 12.84 -4.34
C PRO A 13 -24.81 11.85 -3.26
N TRP A 14 -25.72 10.97 -2.84
CA TRP A 14 -25.48 9.83 -1.95
C TRP A 14 -25.95 8.52 -2.60
N VAL A 15 -25.10 7.51 -2.59
CA VAL A 15 -25.43 6.13 -3.03
C VAL A 15 -25.16 5.17 -1.90
N TYR A 16 -26.20 4.46 -1.46
CA TYR A 16 -26.14 3.36 -0.51
C TYR A 16 -26.64 2.09 -1.19
N GLY A 17 -25.75 1.13 -1.42
CA GLY A 17 -26.07 -0.11 -2.11
C GLY A 17 -25.66 -1.34 -1.33
N SER A 18 -26.58 -2.30 -1.24
CA SER A 18 -26.30 -3.65 -0.76
C SER A 18 -26.74 -4.69 -1.79
N GLY A 19 -25.84 -5.58 -2.17
CA GLY A 19 -26.14 -6.57 -3.21
C GLY A 19 -24.89 -7.22 -3.79
N PRO A 20 -25.01 -8.32 -4.54
CA PRO A 20 -23.88 -8.93 -5.24
C PRO A 20 -23.11 -7.92 -6.09
N TRP A 21 -23.80 -6.98 -6.73
CA TRP A 21 -23.19 -5.94 -7.56
C TRP A 21 -23.67 -4.55 -7.14
N VAL A 22 -22.73 -3.68 -6.75
CA VAL A 22 -23.00 -2.28 -6.40
C VAL A 22 -22.15 -1.35 -7.26
N TYR A 23 -22.81 -0.43 -7.96
CA TYR A 23 -22.20 0.61 -8.79
C TYR A 23 -22.67 1.99 -8.33
N GLY A 24 -21.74 2.84 -7.91
CA GLY A 24 -22.03 4.21 -7.50
C GLY A 24 -21.14 5.23 -8.19
N ALA A 25 -21.74 6.29 -8.75
CA ALA A 25 -21.03 7.43 -9.33
C ALA A 25 -21.55 8.72 -8.68
N ALA A 26 -21.02 9.08 -7.52
CA ALA A 26 -21.57 10.12 -6.65
C ALA A 26 -20.51 10.71 -5.72
N PRO A 27 -20.66 11.96 -5.24
CA PRO A 27 -19.84 12.50 -4.16
C PRO A 27 -19.64 11.53 -2.99
N TRP A 28 -20.68 10.79 -2.58
CA TRP A 28 -20.61 9.78 -1.52
C TRP A 28 -21.17 8.44 -2.00
N VAL A 29 -20.33 7.40 -1.99
CA VAL A 29 -20.70 6.02 -2.37
C VAL A 29 -20.42 5.07 -1.20
N TYR A 30 -21.44 4.34 -0.78
CA TYR A 30 -21.37 3.28 0.23
C TYR A 30 -21.89 1.99 -0.39
N GLY A 31 -21.02 1.00 -0.57
CA GLY A 31 -21.37 -0.28 -1.18
C GLY A 31 -20.96 -1.47 -0.33
N ALA A 32 -21.86 -2.44 -0.18
CA ALA A 32 -21.58 -3.74 0.42
C ALA A 32 -22.02 -4.85 -0.54
N GLY A 33 -21.09 -5.68 -1.01
CA GLY A 33 -21.40 -6.64 -2.07
C GLY A 33 -20.32 -7.66 -2.40
N LEU A 34 -20.59 -8.51 -3.41
CA LEU A 34 -19.55 -9.35 -3.99
C LEU A 34 -18.55 -8.47 -4.75
N TRP A 35 -19.10 -7.52 -5.51
CA TRP A 35 -18.42 -6.50 -6.29
C TRP A 35 -18.95 -5.12 -5.93
N VAL A 36 -18.05 -4.23 -5.52
CA VAL A 36 -18.34 -2.82 -5.25
C VAL A 36 -17.49 -1.94 -6.15
N TYR A 37 -18.14 -1.14 -6.98
CA TYR A 37 -17.52 -0.14 -7.84
C TYR A 37 -18.02 1.24 -7.43
N GLY A 38 -17.13 2.12 -6.98
CA GLY A 38 -17.48 3.47 -6.58
C GLY A 38 -16.58 4.52 -7.23
N ALA A 39 -17.19 5.59 -7.74
CA ALA A 39 -16.51 6.79 -8.21
C ALA A 39 -17.09 8.01 -7.49
N GLY A 40 -16.29 8.76 -6.73
CA GLY A 40 -16.81 9.81 -5.86
C GLY A 40 -15.79 10.62 -5.09
N LEU A 41 -16.22 11.62 -4.31
CA LEU A 41 -15.29 12.25 -3.35
C LEU A 41 -14.94 11.26 -2.24
N TRP A 42 -15.91 10.47 -1.80
CA TRP A 42 -15.79 9.45 -0.78
C TRP A 42 -16.38 8.13 -1.26
N VAL A 43 -15.57 7.07 -1.29
CA VAL A 43 -16.01 5.72 -1.63
C VAL A 43 -15.70 4.78 -0.47
N TYR A 44 -16.73 4.15 0.06
CA TYR A 44 -16.66 3.11 1.07
C TYR A 44 -17.18 1.81 0.47
N GLY A 45 -16.31 0.81 0.37
CA GLY A 45 -16.65 -0.50 -0.18
C GLY A 45 -16.29 -1.64 0.74
N SER A 46 -17.22 -2.58 0.92
CA SER A 46 -16.96 -3.85 1.59
C SER A 46 -17.41 -5.02 0.72
N GLY A 47 -16.52 -6.01 0.56
CA GLY A 47 -16.79 -7.12 -0.34
C GLY A 47 -15.53 -7.82 -0.82
N PRO A 48 -15.61 -9.05 -1.34
CA PRO A 48 -14.46 -9.72 -1.95
C PRO A 48 -13.74 -8.86 -3.00
N TRP A 49 -14.46 -8.05 -3.78
CA TRP A 49 -13.88 -7.14 -4.76
C TRP A 49 -14.35 -5.71 -4.55
N VAL A 50 -13.42 -4.80 -4.25
CA VAL A 50 -13.69 -3.37 -4.06
C VAL A 50 -12.84 -2.55 -5.02
N TYR A 51 -13.48 -1.71 -5.82
CA TYR A 51 -12.85 -0.76 -6.74
C TYR A 51 -13.35 0.65 -6.40
N GLY A 52 -12.42 1.53 -6.06
CA GLY A 52 -12.71 2.94 -5.76
C GLY A 52 -11.93 3.88 -6.69
N ALA A 53 -12.57 4.99 -7.05
CA ALA A 53 -11.97 6.15 -7.70
C ALA A 53 -12.54 7.44 -7.09
N GLY A 54 -11.75 8.48 -6.90
CA GLY A 54 -12.12 9.57 -5.99
C GLY A 54 -11.03 10.33 -5.24
N LEU A 55 -11.48 11.08 -4.22
CA LEU A 55 -10.58 11.80 -3.31
C LEU A 55 -10.14 10.89 -2.15
N TRP A 56 -11.11 10.15 -1.57
CA TRP A 56 -10.93 9.21 -0.47
C TRP A 56 -11.57 7.86 -0.81
N VAL A 57 -10.80 6.78 -0.67
CA VAL A 57 -11.28 5.41 -0.85
C VAL A 57 -10.96 4.56 0.38
N TYR A 58 -11.99 3.90 0.90
CA TYR A 58 -11.92 2.94 1.98
C TYR A 58 -12.47 1.61 1.49
N GLY A 59 -11.60 0.63 1.30
CA GLY A 59 -11.97 -0.70 0.83
C GLY A 59 -11.60 -1.80 1.82
N ALA A 60 -12.53 -2.72 2.05
CA ALA A 60 -12.28 -3.94 2.82
C ALA A 60 -12.72 -5.17 2.03
N GLY A 61 -11.79 -6.08 1.71
CA GLY A 61 -12.09 -7.17 0.78
C GLY A 61 -11.03 -8.23 0.59
N LEU A 62 -11.28 -9.17 -0.32
CA LEU A 62 -10.24 -10.09 -0.79
C LEU A 62 -9.23 -9.31 -1.66
N TRP A 63 -9.78 -8.46 -2.53
CA TRP A 63 -9.09 -7.56 -3.43
C TRP A 63 -9.63 -6.14 -3.25
N VAL A 64 -8.73 -5.20 -2.99
CA VAL A 64 -9.03 -3.78 -2.89
C VAL A 64 -8.18 -3.01 -3.89
N TYR A 65 -8.81 -2.23 -4.76
CA TYR A 65 -8.18 -1.36 -5.75
C TYR A 65 -8.63 0.08 -5.52
N GLY A 66 -7.69 1.01 -5.36
CA GLY A 66 -7.95 2.46 -5.27
C GLY A 66 -6.92 3.27 -6.06
N ALA A 67 -7.36 4.36 -6.69
CA ALA A 67 -6.54 5.22 -7.54
C ALA A 67 -6.78 6.72 -7.29
N ASP A 68 -6.37 7.20 -6.10
CA ASP A 68 -6.98 8.37 -5.44
C ASP A 68 -6.00 9.17 -4.60
N THR A 69 -6.37 10.37 -4.15
CA THR A 69 -5.55 11.14 -3.19
C THR A 69 -5.24 10.38 -1.91
N TRP A 70 -6.24 9.68 -1.36
CA TRP A 70 -6.14 8.91 -0.12
C TRP A 70 -6.76 7.54 -0.32
N VAL A 71 -5.93 6.49 -0.28
CA VAL A 71 -6.38 5.09 -0.43
C VAL A 71 -6.14 4.33 0.87
N TYR A 72 -7.19 3.76 1.45
CA TYR A 72 -7.15 2.87 2.61
C TYR A 72 -7.72 1.51 2.21
N GLY A 73 -6.87 0.49 2.19
CA GLY A 73 -7.25 -0.87 1.83
C GLY A 73 -6.92 -1.88 2.92
N ALA A 74 -7.88 -2.77 3.20
CA ALA A 74 -7.68 -3.92 4.07
C ALA A 74 -8.11 -5.21 3.35
N GLY A 75 -7.20 -6.18 3.24
CA GLY A 75 -7.49 -7.41 2.52
C GLY A 75 -6.25 -8.20 2.14
N PRO A 76 -6.36 -9.50 1.81
CA PRO A 76 -5.24 -10.27 1.29
C PRO A 76 -4.50 -9.58 0.14
N TRP A 77 -5.20 -8.90 -0.77
CA TRP A 77 -4.61 -8.15 -1.87
C TRP A 77 -5.07 -6.70 -1.84
N VAL A 78 -4.13 -5.77 -1.66
CA VAL A 78 -4.38 -4.33 -1.67
C VAL A 78 -3.52 -3.65 -2.72
N TYR A 79 -4.16 -2.92 -3.62
CA TYR A 79 -3.53 -2.11 -4.66
C TYR A 79 -4.00 -0.66 -4.51
N GLY A 80 -3.07 0.24 -4.24
CA GLY A 80 -3.35 1.67 -4.11
C GLY A 80 -2.38 2.50 -4.93
N SER A 81 -2.90 3.49 -5.66
CA SER A 81 -2.09 4.54 -6.27
C SER A 81 -2.60 5.91 -5.84
N GLY A 82 -1.73 6.78 -5.34
CA GLY A 82 -2.18 8.03 -4.74
C GLY A 82 -1.12 8.81 -3.96
N PRO A 83 -1.27 10.13 -3.78
CA PRO A 83 -0.55 10.92 -2.79
C PRO A 83 -0.31 10.21 -1.44
N LEU A 84 -1.34 9.57 -0.87
CA LEU A 84 -1.21 8.73 0.32
C LEU A 84 -1.91 7.38 0.13
N VAL A 85 -1.16 6.30 0.35
CA VAL A 85 -1.66 4.92 0.29
C VAL A 85 -1.39 4.23 1.62
N TYR A 86 -2.44 3.66 2.23
CA TYR A 86 -2.38 2.79 3.40
C TYR A 86 -2.98 1.43 3.04
N GLY A 87 -2.17 0.38 3.13
CA GLY A 87 -2.61 -0.99 2.84
C GLY A 87 -2.24 -1.95 3.96
N SER A 88 -3.18 -2.81 4.34
CA SER A 88 -2.95 -3.92 5.25
C SER A 88 -3.44 -5.22 4.63
N GLY A 89 -2.56 -6.20 4.50
CA GLY A 89 -2.87 -7.38 3.70
C GLY A 89 -1.76 -8.42 3.61
N THR A 90 -2.02 -9.54 2.93
CA THR A 90 -0.93 -10.48 2.60
C THR A 90 0.01 -9.92 1.54
N TRP A 91 -0.56 -9.19 0.58
CA TRP A 91 0.12 -8.55 -0.53
C TRP A 91 -0.34 -7.09 -0.62
N VAL A 92 0.57 -6.16 -0.36
CA VAL A 92 0.27 -4.72 -0.43
C VAL A 92 1.13 -4.08 -1.51
N TYR A 93 0.49 -3.45 -2.48
CA TYR A 93 1.12 -2.71 -3.56
C TYR A 93 0.68 -1.25 -3.49
N GLY A 94 1.64 -0.35 -3.26
CA GLY A 94 1.39 1.08 -3.16
C GLY A 94 2.28 1.90 -4.09
N ALA A 95 1.70 2.89 -4.76
CA ALA A 95 2.43 3.86 -5.57
C ALA A 95 2.01 5.28 -5.21
N GLY A 96 2.95 6.12 -4.79
CA GLY A 96 2.60 7.44 -4.25
C GLY A 96 3.71 8.14 -3.49
N PRO A 97 3.69 9.47 -3.36
CA PRO A 97 4.56 10.21 -2.45
C PRO A 97 4.68 9.58 -1.05
N TRP A 98 3.59 9.08 -0.48
CA TRP A 98 3.55 8.40 0.82
C TRP A 98 2.88 7.03 0.70
N VAL A 99 3.62 5.95 0.98
CA VAL A 99 3.11 4.58 0.98
C VAL A 99 3.36 3.93 2.34
N TYR A 100 2.29 3.41 2.94
CA TYR A 100 2.32 2.64 4.18
C TYR A 100 1.72 1.26 3.92
N GLY A 101 2.52 0.21 4.11
CA GLY A 101 2.09 -1.17 3.95
C GLY A 101 2.40 -2.02 5.18
N SER A 102 1.44 -2.86 5.58
CA SER A 102 1.67 -3.92 6.56
C SER A 102 1.23 -5.26 5.99
N GLY A 103 2.13 -6.24 6.05
CA GLY A 103 1.84 -7.56 5.51
C GLY A 103 3.05 -8.45 5.23
N PRO A 104 2.84 -9.77 5.10
CA PRO A 104 3.83 -10.72 4.60
C PRO A 104 4.69 -10.22 3.45
N LEU A 105 4.08 -9.50 2.51
CA LEU A 105 4.79 -8.86 1.42
C LEU A 105 4.23 -7.46 1.11
N VAL A 106 5.15 -6.49 1.10
CA VAL A 106 4.87 -5.07 0.82
C VAL A 106 5.75 -4.59 -0.32
N TYR A 107 5.15 -4.03 -1.36
CA TYR A 107 5.80 -3.29 -2.43
C TYR A 107 5.34 -1.83 -2.40
N GLY A 108 6.27 -0.91 -2.16
CA GLY A 108 6.03 0.52 -2.22
C GLY A 108 6.89 1.23 -3.25
N SER A 109 6.34 2.23 -3.92
CA SER A 109 7.08 3.16 -4.77
C SER A 109 6.66 4.58 -4.45
N GLY A 110 7.61 5.45 -4.09
CA GLY A 110 7.24 6.74 -3.54
C GLY A 110 8.37 7.64 -3.09
N THR A 111 8.03 8.81 -2.57
CA THR A 111 9.02 9.66 -1.88
C THR A 111 9.38 9.06 -0.53
N TRP A 112 8.35 8.61 0.19
CA TRP A 112 8.40 7.98 1.50
C TRP A 112 7.67 6.64 1.43
N VAL A 113 8.40 5.56 1.69
CA VAL A 113 7.83 4.21 1.70
C VAL A 113 8.09 3.58 3.07
N TYR A 114 7.01 3.16 3.72
CA TYR A 114 7.02 2.47 5.00
C TYR A 114 6.41 1.08 4.82
N GLY A 115 7.17 0.04 5.18
CA GLY A 115 6.70 -1.33 5.10
C GLY A 115 7.07 -2.14 6.33
N ALA A 116 6.17 -3.03 6.74
CA ALA A 116 6.40 -3.95 7.85
C ALA A 116 5.99 -5.38 7.50
N GLU A 117 6.70 -6.35 8.11
CA GLU A 117 6.54 -7.81 7.99
C GLU A 117 7.23 -8.42 6.75
N PRO A 118 7.40 -9.77 6.67
CA PRO A 118 8.70 -10.38 6.41
C PRO A 118 9.43 -10.01 5.12
N TRP A 119 8.72 -9.57 4.08
CA TRP A 119 9.33 -9.12 2.83
C TRP A 119 8.89 -7.70 2.50
N VAL A 120 9.81 -6.74 2.64
CA VAL A 120 9.54 -5.34 2.32
C VAL A 120 10.41 -4.90 1.15
N TYR A 121 9.76 -4.44 0.09
CA TYR A 121 10.39 -3.86 -1.08
C TYR A 121 9.94 -2.41 -1.24
N GLY A 122 10.88 -1.50 -1.39
CA GLY A 122 10.55 -0.11 -1.63
C GLY A 122 11.49 0.55 -2.61
N SER A 123 10.95 1.47 -3.39
CA SER A 123 11.72 2.40 -4.22
C SER A 123 11.36 3.83 -3.85
N GLY A 124 12.38 4.67 -3.66
CA GLY A 124 12.16 6.05 -3.25
C GLY A 124 13.33 6.74 -2.55
N PRO A 125 13.39 8.09 -2.59
CA PRO A 125 14.26 8.93 -1.76
C PRO A 125 14.45 8.44 -0.32
N TRP A 126 13.34 8.05 0.32
CA TRP A 126 13.31 7.62 1.71
C TRP A 126 12.52 6.32 1.85
N PHE A 127 13.20 5.28 2.32
CA PHE A 127 12.59 3.98 2.54
C PHE A 127 12.83 3.49 3.97
N TYR A 128 11.77 3.02 4.61
CA TYR A 128 11.74 2.47 5.96
C TYR A 128 11.08 1.09 5.93
N GLY A 129 11.87 0.04 6.09
CA GLY A 129 11.40 -1.34 6.09
C GLY A 129 11.70 -2.05 7.39
N SER A 130 10.74 -2.81 7.91
CA SER A 130 10.93 -3.72 9.05
C SER A 130 10.43 -5.12 8.71
N GLY A 131 11.30 -6.11 8.63
CA GLY A 131 10.91 -7.46 8.20
C GLY A 131 12.11 -8.39 8.12
N THR A 132 11.92 -9.68 7.88
CA THR A 132 13.05 -10.61 7.71
C THR A 132 13.96 -10.19 6.55
N TRP A 133 13.37 -9.69 5.47
CA TRP A 133 14.02 -9.23 4.26
C TRP A 133 13.55 -7.82 3.91
N VAL A 134 14.50 -6.91 3.78
CA VAL A 134 14.25 -5.50 3.49
C VAL A 134 15.08 -5.09 2.29
N TYR A 135 14.42 -4.69 1.20
CA TYR A 135 15.03 -4.28 -0.06
C TYR A 135 14.64 -2.83 -0.38
N GLY A 136 15.59 -1.91 -0.31
CA GLY A 136 15.40 -0.51 -0.65
C GLY A 136 16.18 -0.11 -1.90
N ALA A 137 15.50 0.53 -2.85
CA ALA A 137 16.09 1.18 -4.00
C ALA A 137 15.88 2.70 -3.88
N GLY A 138 16.88 3.39 -3.34
CA GLY A 138 16.87 4.84 -3.30
C GLY A 138 17.88 5.44 -2.33
N PRO A 139 18.04 6.77 -2.35
CA PRO A 139 19.13 7.47 -1.70
C PRO A 139 19.35 7.12 -0.22
N ARG A 140 18.27 6.84 0.51
CA ARG A 140 18.29 6.53 1.94
C ARG A 140 17.40 5.33 2.26
N VAL A 141 18.02 4.24 2.69
CA VAL A 141 17.38 2.98 3.08
C VAL A 141 17.57 2.77 4.58
N TYR A 142 16.47 2.69 5.32
CA TYR A 142 16.44 2.34 6.74
C TYR A 142 15.76 0.99 6.89
N GLY A 143 16.51 -0.02 7.32
CA GLY A 143 16.03 -1.39 7.45
C GLY A 143 16.23 -1.97 8.84
N SER A 144 15.19 -2.56 9.41
CA SER A 144 15.29 -3.39 10.61
C SER A 144 14.86 -4.81 10.28
N GLY A 145 15.82 -5.70 10.06
CA GLY A 145 15.52 -7.01 9.53
C GLY A 145 16.69 -7.95 9.49
N THR A 146 16.44 -9.26 9.38
CA THR A 146 17.53 -10.24 9.30
C THR A 146 18.50 -9.91 8.14
N TRP A 147 17.92 -9.50 7.01
CA TRP A 147 18.64 -9.11 5.81
C TRP A 147 18.17 -7.74 5.35
N VAL A 148 19.10 -6.79 5.20
CA VAL A 148 18.85 -5.44 4.69
C VAL A 148 19.71 -5.22 3.44
N TYR A 149 19.06 -4.88 2.32
CA TYR A 149 19.70 -4.58 1.04
C TYR A 149 19.35 -3.16 0.60
N GLY A 150 20.35 -2.36 0.25
CA GLY A 150 20.18 -1.03 -0.32
C GLY A 150 21.03 -0.82 -1.57
N ALA A 151 20.41 -0.35 -2.65
CA ALA A 151 21.11 -0.16 -3.92
C ALA A 151 21.91 1.17 -4.01
N GLU A 152 21.72 2.07 -3.06
CA GLU A 152 22.02 3.48 -3.23
C GLU A 152 22.78 4.07 -2.03
N PRO A 153 23.18 5.37 -2.05
CA PRO A 153 24.34 5.84 -1.30
C PRO A 153 24.32 5.63 0.21
N TRP A 154 23.15 5.68 0.87
CA TRP A 154 23.01 5.57 2.32
C TRP A 154 22.13 4.40 2.72
N VAL A 155 22.71 3.43 3.44
CA VAL A 155 22.02 2.27 3.98
C VAL A 155 22.24 2.17 5.48
N TYR A 156 21.15 2.13 6.25
CA TYR A 156 21.14 1.96 7.71
C TYR A 156 20.41 0.67 8.06
N GLY A 157 21.14 -0.34 8.54
CA GLY A 157 20.60 -1.66 8.85
C GLY A 157 20.77 -2.06 10.32
N ALA A 158 19.68 -2.47 10.97
CA ALA A 158 19.69 -2.89 12.38
C ALA A 158 19.74 -4.42 12.58
N GLY A 159 20.03 -5.21 11.54
CA GLY A 159 20.09 -6.67 11.67
C GLY A 159 21.41 -7.30 11.26
N PRO A 160 21.48 -8.65 11.33
CA PRO A 160 22.73 -9.37 11.23
C PRO A 160 23.46 -9.19 9.90
N TRP A 161 22.71 -9.02 8.81
CA TRP A 161 23.24 -8.89 7.46
C TRP A 161 22.78 -7.60 6.81
N VAL A 162 23.73 -6.71 6.48
CA VAL A 162 23.47 -5.43 5.83
C VAL A 162 24.33 -5.33 4.57
N TYR A 163 23.70 -5.12 3.42
CA TYR A 163 24.33 -4.98 2.12
C TYR A 163 23.96 -3.64 1.51
N GLY A 164 24.96 -2.85 1.14
CA GLY A 164 24.77 -1.61 0.38
C GLY A 164 25.70 -1.56 -0.83
N ALA A 165 25.17 -1.15 -1.98
CA ALA A 165 25.99 -0.88 -3.17
C ALA A 165 26.61 0.52 -3.15
N GLY A 166 26.13 1.39 -2.25
CA GLY A 166 26.63 2.75 -2.06
C GLY A 166 27.85 2.84 -1.12
N PRO A 167 28.50 4.03 -1.08
CA PRO A 167 29.67 4.26 -0.24
C PRO A 167 29.36 4.36 1.27
N TRP A 168 28.12 4.60 1.68
CA TRP A 168 27.75 4.80 3.09
C TRP A 168 26.83 3.69 3.59
N VAL A 169 27.42 2.65 4.20
CA VAL A 169 26.68 1.53 4.79
C VAL A 169 26.94 1.44 6.29
N TYR A 170 25.88 1.60 7.08
CA TYR A 170 25.91 1.53 8.53
C TYR A 170 25.09 0.33 9.00
N GLY A 171 25.74 -0.65 9.62
CA GLY A 171 25.08 -1.82 10.20
C GLY A 171 25.41 -1.99 11.67
N LEU A 172 24.42 -2.39 12.48
CA LEU A 172 24.64 -2.76 13.89
C LEU A 172 24.96 -4.25 14.07
N GLY A 173 24.76 -5.04 13.01
CA GLY A 173 25.01 -6.49 13.02
C GLY A 173 26.45 -6.86 12.68
N PRO A 174 26.81 -8.15 12.88
CA PRO A 174 28.15 -8.66 12.60
C PRO A 174 28.58 -8.60 11.13
N TRP A 175 27.64 -8.57 10.17
CA TRP A 175 27.97 -8.65 8.74
C TRP A 175 27.48 -7.40 8.00
N VAL A 176 28.41 -6.52 7.64
CA VAL A 176 28.15 -5.27 6.91
C VAL A 176 29.01 -5.22 5.66
N TYR A 177 28.37 -5.14 4.48
CA TYR A 177 29.02 -5.10 3.18
C TYR A 177 28.64 -3.80 2.46
N GLY A 178 29.63 -3.00 2.08
CA GLY A 178 29.46 -1.75 1.34
C GLY A 178 30.44 -1.67 0.17
N ALA A 179 30.15 -0.80 -0.80
CA ALA A 179 31.18 -0.41 -1.76
C ALA A 179 32.30 0.34 -1.00
N VAL A 180 33.55 0.00 -1.29
CA VAL A 180 34.70 0.73 -0.74
C VAL A 180 34.62 2.15 -1.31
N PRO A 181 34.66 3.21 -0.47
CA PRO A 181 34.68 4.58 -0.96
C PRO A 181 35.89 4.88 -1.85
#